data_AF-A0A139I214-F1
#
_entry.id   AF-A0A139I214-F1
#
_cell.length_a   1.000
_cell.length_b   1.000
_cell.length_c   1.000
_cell.angle_alpha   90.00
_cell.angle_beta   90.00
_cell.angle_gamma   90.00
#
_symmetry.space_group_name_H-M   'P 1'
#
loop_
_entity.id
_entity.type
_entity.pdbx_description
1 polymer ?
#
loop_
_entity_poly.entity_id
_entity_poly.type
_entity_poly.pdbx_seq_one_letter_code
_entity_poly.pdbx_strand_id
1 'polypeptide(L)'
;MAKQLARAVSYIHSLGFVHKNIRPETIVGFWLEEQNGSLESVFLTGFSQFRAEHNATGKLGDAAWEKNVYRHPERQGMHPEEDYVMQHDIYSLGVCLLELGMWTSFAEYDAEEKASRGKLLSVMTQATCPKSAEDSKKMLVAMATRQLPPRMGDRYCNIVFNCLTCLDQDNEDFADESEFHGESGIQRH
;
A
#
# COMPACT_ATOMS: atom_id res chain seq x y z
N MET A 1 7.36 -3.68 13.56
CA MET A 1 6.47 -2.91 12.68
C MET A 1 5.90 -3.73 11.53
N ALA A 2 6.68 -4.16 10.54
CA ALA A 2 6.20 -4.89 9.34
C ALA A 2 5.22 -6.04 9.63
N LYS A 3 5.54 -6.94 10.57
CA LYS A 3 4.65 -8.05 10.96
C LYS A 3 3.32 -7.58 11.56
N GLN A 4 3.32 -6.50 12.34
CA GLN A 4 2.10 -5.97 12.95
C GLN A 4 1.22 -5.28 11.90
N LEU A 5 1.83 -4.54 10.95
CA LEU A 5 1.12 -3.96 9.83
C LEU A 5 0.45 -5.03 8.95
N ALA A 6 1.19 -6.08 8.57
CA ALA A 6 0.65 -7.19 7.80
C ALA A 6 -0.51 -7.90 8.54
N ARG A 7 -0.40 -8.06 9.86
CA ARG A 7 -1.49 -8.60 10.70
C ARG A 7 -2.73 -7.69 10.71
N ALA A 8 -2.55 -6.37 10.78
CA ALA A 8 -3.66 -5.43 10.75
C ALA A 8 -4.41 -5.47 9.41
N VAL A 9 -3.68 -5.52 8.29
CA VAL A 9 -4.29 -5.69 6.95
C VAL A 9 -5.03 -7.03 6.84
N SER A 10 -4.36 -8.12 7.24
CA SER A 10 -4.97 -9.45 7.23
C SER A 10 -6.25 -9.55 8.06
N TYR A 11 -6.31 -8.85 9.21
CA TYR A 11 -7.51 -8.80 10.04
C TYR A 11 -8.68 -8.06 9.36
N ILE A 12 -8.40 -6.97 8.63
CA ILE A 12 -9.44 -6.25 7.88
C ILE A 12 -9.97 -7.13 6.74
N HIS A 13 -9.08 -7.80 6.01
CA HIS A 13 -9.43 -8.67 4.89
C HIS A 13 -10.19 -9.91 5.35
N SER A 14 -9.85 -10.51 6.49
CA SER A 14 -10.59 -11.66 7.03
C SER A 14 -12.03 -11.33 7.45
N LEU A 15 -12.32 -10.05 7.68
CA LEU A 15 -13.67 -9.53 7.94
C LEU A 15 -14.41 -9.15 6.64
N GLY A 16 -13.84 -9.39 5.47
CA GLY A 16 -14.44 -9.08 4.17
C GLY A 16 -14.37 -7.60 3.78
N PHE A 17 -13.57 -6.79 4.51
CA PHE A 17 -13.42 -5.36 4.22
C PHE A 17 -12.17 -5.08 3.40
N VAL A 18 -12.20 -3.93 2.73
CA VAL A 18 -11.04 -3.37 2.05
C VAL A 18 -10.80 -1.94 2.51
N HIS A 19 -9.57 -1.61 2.90
CA HIS A 19 -9.19 -0.37 3.57
C HIS A 19 -9.10 0.82 2.60
N LYS A 20 -8.63 0.60 1.38
CA LYS A 20 -8.60 1.59 0.28
C LYS A 20 -7.60 2.72 0.40
N ASN A 21 -6.81 2.74 1.47
CA ASN A 21 -6.00 3.88 1.81
C ASN A 21 -4.80 3.53 2.72
N ILE A 22 -4.19 2.37 2.52
CA ILE A 22 -3.00 1.97 3.29
C ILE A 22 -1.80 2.80 2.82
N ARG A 23 -1.27 3.61 3.73
CA ARG A 23 -0.07 4.46 3.55
C ARG A 23 0.47 4.92 4.91
N PRO A 24 1.71 5.44 5.01
CA PRO A 24 2.31 5.85 6.29
C PRO A 24 1.41 6.78 7.13
N GLU A 25 0.70 7.73 6.52
CA GLU A 25 -0.17 8.68 7.23
C GLU A 25 -1.44 8.03 7.81
N THR A 26 -1.73 6.78 7.46
CA THR A 26 -2.86 6.00 7.98
C THR A 26 -2.44 4.90 8.95
N ILE A 27 -1.15 4.80 9.26
CA ILE A 27 -0.57 3.80 10.15
C ILE A 27 -0.14 4.48 11.44
N VAL A 28 -0.77 4.13 12.56
CA VAL A 28 -0.44 4.69 13.88
C VAL A 28 0.26 3.64 14.72
N GLY A 29 1.46 3.96 15.22
CA GLY A 29 2.24 3.11 16.11
C GLY A 29 2.25 3.65 17.54
N PHE A 30 1.99 2.79 18.52
CA PHE A 30 2.15 3.10 19.94
C PHE A 30 3.43 2.47 20.47
N TRP A 31 4.15 3.23 21.29
CA TRP A 31 5.47 2.86 21.80
C TRP A 31 5.45 2.83 23.32
N LEU A 32 6.11 1.82 23.91
CA LEU A 32 6.25 1.72 25.36
C LEU A 32 7.33 2.69 25.86
N GLU A 33 6.99 3.54 26.83
CA GLU A 33 7.93 4.48 27.45
C GLU A 33 9.03 3.77 28.25
N GLU A 34 8.71 2.66 28.90
CA GLU A 34 9.61 1.99 29.85
C GLU A 34 10.62 1.01 29.22
N GLN A 35 10.43 0.65 27.94
CA GLN A 35 11.23 -0.38 27.25
C GLN A 35 11.94 0.19 26.02
N ASN A 36 12.77 1.22 26.25
CA ASN A 36 13.65 1.82 25.23
C ASN A 36 12.94 2.23 23.93
N GLY A 37 11.65 2.61 24.01
CA GLY A 37 10.84 2.90 22.84
C GLY A 37 10.62 1.67 21.96
N SER A 38 10.20 0.54 22.52
CA SER A 38 9.76 -0.62 21.73
C SER A 38 8.33 -0.44 21.23
N LEU A 39 8.09 -0.82 19.96
CA LEU A 39 6.78 -0.67 19.33
C LEU A 39 5.81 -1.70 19.91
N GLU A 40 4.81 -1.23 20.63
CA GLU A 40 3.79 -2.06 21.26
C GLU A 40 2.80 -2.58 20.22
N SER A 41 2.18 -1.66 19.50
CA SER A 41 1.05 -1.93 18.62
C SER A 41 1.03 -1.00 17.41
N VAL A 42 0.46 -1.51 16.31
CA VAL A 42 0.23 -0.77 15.07
C VAL A 42 -1.25 -0.89 14.73
N PHE A 43 -1.88 0.26 14.48
CA PHE A 43 -3.27 0.35 14.07
C PHE A 43 -3.38 1.00 12.70
N LEU A 44 -4.32 0.48 11.90
CA LEU A 44 -4.75 1.12 10.67
C LEU A 44 -5.89 2.09 10.98
N THR A 45 -5.77 3.30 10.46
CA THR A 45 -6.73 4.40 10.65
C THR A 45 -7.09 5.01 9.30
N GLY A 46 -7.97 6.01 9.26
CA GLY A 46 -8.27 6.69 7.99
C GLY A 46 -9.00 5.81 6.98
N PHE A 47 -9.79 4.84 7.47
CA PHE A 47 -10.83 4.18 6.69
C PHE A 47 -11.61 5.25 5.94
N SER A 48 -11.64 5.16 4.61
CA SER A 48 -12.42 6.11 3.82
C SER A 48 -13.86 6.04 4.29
N GLN A 49 -14.35 7.14 4.87
CA GLN A 49 -15.69 7.28 5.43
C GLN A 49 -16.71 6.52 4.56
N PHE A 50 -17.45 5.59 5.17
CA PHE A 50 -18.61 4.93 4.55
C PHE A 50 -19.64 6.01 4.20
N ARG A 51 -19.44 6.74 3.10
CA ARG A 51 -20.47 7.65 2.59
C ARG A 51 -21.53 6.76 1.98
N ALA A 52 -22.66 6.67 2.68
CA ALA A 52 -23.86 6.00 2.22
C ALA A 52 -24.14 6.32 0.74
N GLU A 53 -24.43 5.26 0.00
CA GLU A 53 -24.65 5.17 -1.45
C GLU A 53 -25.82 6.03 -1.96
N HIS A 54 -25.76 7.35 -1.86
CA HIS A 54 -26.79 8.20 -2.45
C HIS A 54 -26.29 9.34 -3.35
N ASN A 55 -25.00 9.38 -3.70
CA ASN A 55 -24.55 10.28 -4.76
C ASN A 55 -23.52 9.57 -5.64
N ALA A 56 -23.77 9.56 -6.95
CA ALA A 56 -22.96 8.95 -8.01
C ALA A 56 -21.57 9.61 -8.20
N THR A 57 -20.94 10.06 -7.12
CA THR A 57 -19.63 10.71 -7.08
C THR A 57 -18.51 9.79 -6.54
N GLY A 58 -18.82 8.53 -6.22
CA GLY A 58 -17.90 7.55 -5.60
C GLY A 58 -16.73 7.08 -6.47
N LYS A 59 -16.58 7.61 -7.69
CA LYS A 59 -15.49 7.30 -8.64
C LYS A 59 -14.61 8.51 -8.97
N LEU A 60 -14.69 9.59 -8.20
CA LEU A 60 -13.72 10.70 -8.34
C LEU A 60 -12.41 10.26 -7.70
N GLY A 61 -11.46 9.83 -8.53
CA GLY A 61 -10.08 9.68 -8.09
C GLY A 61 -9.43 11.04 -7.80
N ASP A 62 -8.22 11.02 -7.27
CA ASP A 62 -7.42 12.23 -7.05
C ASP A 62 -6.06 12.10 -7.76
N ALA A 63 -5.52 13.24 -8.20
CA ALA A 63 -4.22 13.31 -8.85
C ALA A 63 -3.07 13.55 -7.85
N ALA A 64 -3.31 13.34 -6.54
CA ALA A 64 -2.30 13.53 -5.51
C ALA A 64 -1.22 12.45 -5.64
N TRP A 65 -0.07 12.84 -6.17
CA TRP A 65 1.03 11.95 -6.48
C TRP A 65 1.54 11.22 -5.22
N GLU A 66 1.50 11.88 -4.08
CA GLU A 66 1.94 11.40 -2.77
C GLU A 66 1.06 10.26 -2.25
N LYS A 67 -0.21 10.19 -2.69
CA LYS A 67 -1.08 9.05 -2.43
C LYS A 67 -0.92 7.99 -3.51
N ASN A 68 -0.75 8.42 -4.75
CA ASN A 68 -0.67 7.52 -5.91
C ASN A 68 0.55 6.60 -5.84
N VAL A 69 1.66 7.00 -5.21
CA VAL A 69 2.81 6.09 -5.00
C VAL A 69 2.44 4.81 -4.24
N TYR A 70 1.44 4.87 -3.35
CA TYR A 70 0.94 3.71 -2.59
C TYR A 70 -0.24 3.01 -3.27
N ARG A 71 -0.79 3.54 -4.37
CA ARG A 71 -1.94 2.95 -5.08
C ARG A 71 -1.47 2.13 -6.27
N HIS A 72 -2.11 0.99 -6.51
CA HIS A 72 -1.87 0.19 -7.72
C HIS A 72 -2.07 1.05 -8.98
N PRO A 73 -1.31 0.83 -10.07
CA PRO A 73 -1.42 1.61 -11.30
C PRO A 73 -2.84 1.75 -11.86
N GLU A 74 -3.66 0.70 -11.83
CA GLU A 74 -5.08 0.70 -12.27
C GLU A 74 -5.97 1.64 -11.43
N ARG A 75 -5.50 2.06 -10.25
CA ARG A 75 -6.22 2.93 -9.30
C ARG A 75 -5.73 4.37 -9.31
N GLN A 76 -4.74 4.71 -10.13
CA GLN A 76 -4.21 6.07 -10.22
C GLN A 76 -5.00 6.89 -11.26
N GLY A 77 -5.26 8.17 -10.97
CA GLY A 77 -5.95 9.08 -11.88
C GLY A 77 -7.39 9.40 -11.49
N MET A 78 -8.11 10.12 -12.36
CA MET A 78 -9.44 10.69 -12.06
C MET A 78 -10.60 9.68 -12.24
N HIS A 79 -10.37 8.61 -12.98
CA HIS A 79 -11.35 7.56 -13.28
C HIS A 79 -10.71 6.20 -13.01
N PRO A 80 -10.64 5.74 -11.75
CA PRO A 80 -10.20 4.38 -11.49
C PRO A 80 -11.18 3.41 -12.16
N GLU A 81 -10.69 2.60 -13.09
CA GLU A 81 -11.54 1.86 -14.03
C GLU A 81 -12.23 0.63 -13.41
N GLU A 82 -11.86 0.24 -12.18
CA GLU A 82 -12.27 -1.05 -11.61
C GLU A 82 -12.99 -0.96 -10.25
N ASP A 83 -13.59 -2.08 -9.83
CA ASP A 83 -14.06 -2.29 -8.47
C ASP A 83 -12.89 -2.57 -7.52
N TYR A 84 -12.99 -2.11 -6.28
CA TYR A 84 -11.89 -2.22 -5.34
C TYR A 84 -11.79 -3.66 -4.79
N VAL A 85 -10.78 -4.43 -5.21
CA VAL A 85 -10.44 -5.76 -4.65
C VAL A 85 -9.37 -5.69 -3.54
N MET A 86 -9.26 -6.74 -2.72
CA MET A 86 -8.31 -6.83 -1.58
C MET A 86 -6.85 -6.72 -2.02
N GLN A 87 -6.51 -7.19 -3.22
CA GLN A 87 -5.16 -7.14 -3.77
C GLN A 87 -4.64 -5.71 -3.91
N HIS A 88 -5.52 -4.72 -4.09
CA HIS A 88 -5.10 -3.31 -4.09
C HIS A 88 -4.53 -2.86 -2.73
N ASP A 89 -5.11 -3.35 -1.62
CA ASP A 89 -4.56 -3.11 -0.28
C ASP A 89 -3.23 -3.88 -0.09
N ILE A 90 -3.11 -5.07 -0.68
CA ILE A 90 -1.87 -5.87 -0.64
C ILE A 90 -0.75 -5.15 -1.40
N TYR A 91 -1.05 -4.54 -2.55
CA TYR A 91 -0.10 -3.69 -3.25
C TYR A 91 0.36 -2.51 -2.36
N SER A 92 -0.59 -1.79 -1.76
CA SER A 92 -0.27 -0.68 -0.85
C SER A 92 0.58 -1.12 0.35
N LEU A 93 0.27 -2.30 0.92
CA LEU A 93 1.09 -2.94 1.94
C LEU A 93 2.51 -3.20 1.44
N GLY A 94 2.69 -3.71 0.21
CA GLY A 94 3.99 -3.89 -0.43
C GLY A 94 4.81 -2.61 -0.50
N VAL A 95 4.20 -1.49 -0.89
CA VAL A 95 4.86 -0.18 -0.93
C VAL A 95 5.28 0.28 0.48
N CYS A 96 4.41 0.14 1.48
CA CYS A 96 4.77 0.45 2.88
C CYS A 96 5.89 -0.44 3.42
N LEU A 97 5.88 -1.74 3.10
CA LEU A 97 6.94 -2.65 3.52
C LEU A 97 8.27 -2.33 2.82
N LEU A 98 8.24 -1.92 1.55
CA LEU A 98 9.42 -1.45 0.84
C LEU A 98 9.99 -0.19 1.52
N GLU A 99 9.13 0.79 1.84
CA GLU A 99 9.53 2.01 2.54
C GLU A 99 10.19 1.70 3.89
N LEU A 100 9.57 0.82 4.69
CA LEU A 100 10.10 0.37 5.97
C LEU A 100 11.45 -0.34 5.82
N GLY A 101 11.63 -1.17 4.80
CA GLY A 101 12.89 -1.88 4.61
C GLY A 101 14.02 -1.01 4.04
N MET A 102 13.68 0.06 3.33
CA MET A 102 14.64 1.08 2.89
C MET A 102 14.96 2.08 4.01
N TRP A 103 14.08 2.21 4.99
CA TRP A 103 14.15 3.17 6.11
C TRP A 103 14.25 4.62 5.63
N THR A 104 13.49 4.94 4.58
CA THR A 104 13.44 6.26 3.95
C THR A 104 12.00 6.56 3.56
N SER A 105 11.46 7.72 3.91
CA SER A 105 10.11 8.11 3.48
C SER A 105 10.05 8.28 1.96
N PHE A 106 8.94 7.89 1.33
CA PHE A 106 8.67 8.19 -0.08
C PHE A 106 8.00 9.55 -0.27
N ALA A 107 7.19 9.96 0.71
CA ALA A 107 6.57 11.29 0.77
C ALA A 107 6.98 12.01 2.07
N GLU A 108 7.44 13.25 1.96
CA GLU A 108 7.79 14.13 3.08
C GLU A 108 6.94 15.40 2.99
N TYR A 109 6.53 15.93 4.14
CA TYR A 109 5.68 17.12 4.21
C TYR A 109 6.42 18.22 4.96
N ASP A 110 6.36 19.43 4.42
CA ASP A 110 6.85 20.61 5.14
C ASP A 110 5.81 21.11 6.17
N ALA A 111 6.15 22.21 6.86
CA ALA A 111 5.28 22.81 7.88
C ALA A 111 3.96 23.36 7.29
N GLU A 112 3.86 23.51 5.97
CA GLU A 112 2.67 23.95 5.25
C GLU A 112 1.89 22.77 4.64
N GLU A 113 2.20 21.54 5.06
CA GLU A 113 1.62 20.28 4.57
C GLU A 113 1.85 20.02 3.07
N LYS A 114 2.84 20.68 2.47
CA LYS A 114 3.15 20.48 1.06
C LYS A 114 3.99 19.22 0.89
N ALA A 115 3.46 18.28 0.12
CA ALA A 115 4.13 17.03 -0.18
C ALA A 115 5.35 17.22 -1.10
N SER A 116 6.45 16.57 -0.75
CA SER A 116 7.68 16.45 -1.55
C SER A 116 8.13 14.99 -1.58
N ARG A 117 8.86 14.60 -2.64
CA ARG A 117 9.41 13.24 -2.73
C ARG A 117 10.56 13.11 -1.76
N GLY A 118 10.54 12.07 -0.94
CA GLY A 118 11.68 11.73 -0.10
C GLY A 118 12.92 11.42 -0.94
N LYS A 119 14.10 11.58 -0.34
CA LYS A 119 15.39 11.60 -1.05
C LYS A 119 15.59 10.41 -2.00
N LEU A 120 15.33 9.19 -1.54
CA LEU A 120 15.51 7.98 -2.33
C LEU A 120 14.57 7.94 -3.53
N LEU A 121 13.28 8.19 -3.30
CA LEU A 121 12.28 8.21 -4.37
C LEU A 121 12.60 9.29 -5.41
N SER A 122 13.07 10.47 -4.97
CA SER A 122 13.49 11.53 -5.88
C SER A 122 14.65 11.09 -6.79
N VAL A 123 15.69 10.46 -6.23
CA VAL A 123 16.83 9.95 -7.01
C VAL A 123 16.37 8.88 -8.00
N MET A 124 15.53 7.94 -7.56
CA MET A 124 15.02 6.87 -8.41
C MET A 124 14.13 7.39 -9.54
N THR A 125 13.27 8.36 -9.24
CA THR A 125 12.38 9.00 -10.23
C THR A 125 13.21 9.75 -11.29
N GLN A 126 14.28 10.43 -10.89
CA GLN A 126 15.18 11.11 -11.82
C GLN A 126 15.97 10.13 -12.70
N ALA A 127 16.45 9.03 -12.10
CA ALA A 127 17.24 8.02 -12.82
C ALA A 127 16.41 7.19 -13.81
N THR A 128 15.15 6.90 -13.46
CA THR A 128 14.28 6.02 -14.26
C THR A 128 13.27 6.78 -15.12
N CYS A 129 12.97 8.04 -14.78
CA CYS A 129 12.04 8.91 -15.49
C CYS A 129 10.70 8.21 -15.83
N PRO A 130 9.95 7.72 -14.82
CA PRO A 130 8.70 7.00 -15.05
C PRO A 130 7.68 7.94 -15.71
N LYS A 131 7.07 7.48 -16.81
CA LYS A 131 6.11 8.27 -17.60
C LYS A 131 4.66 7.86 -17.33
N SER A 132 4.48 6.71 -16.70
CA SER A 132 3.18 6.12 -16.37
C SER A 132 3.15 5.58 -14.93
N ALA A 133 1.95 5.28 -14.45
CA ALA A 133 1.75 4.59 -13.18
C ALA A 133 2.44 3.21 -13.17
N GLU A 134 2.38 2.51 -14.31
CA GLU A 134 3.02 1.21 -14.50
C GLU A 134 4.55 1.29 -14.46
N ASP A 135 5.14 2.35 -15.03
CA ASP A 135 6.59 2.59 -14.91
C ASP A 135 6.99 2.86 -13.45
N SER A 136 6.11 3.52 -12.68
CA SER A 136 6.33 3.77 -11.26
C SER A 136 6.30 2.47 -10.46
N LYS A 137 5.36 1.57 -10.75
CA LYS A 137 5.34 0.21 -10.19
C LYS A 137 6.62 -0.57 -10.52
N LYS A 138 7.04 -0.58 -11.79
CA LYS A 138 8.29 -1.24 -12.21
C LYS A 138 9.52 -0.69 -11.49
N MET A 139 9.56 0.62 -11.24
CA MET A 139 10.62 1.24 -10.44
C MET A 139 10.61 0.71 -8.99
N LEU A 140 9.45 0.62 -8.34
CA LEU A 140 9.32 0.09 -6.97
C LEU A 140 9.71 -1.41 -6.91
N VAL A 141 9.29 -2.20 -7.89
CA VAL A 141 9.69 -3.61 -8.03
C VAL A 141 11.21 -3.73 -8.21
N ALA A 142 11.83 -2.84 -8.99
CA ALA A 142 13.29 -2.81 -9.14
C ALA A 142 14.00 -2.43 -7.84
N MET A 143 13.41 -1.56 -7.00
CA MET A 143 13.94 -1.25 -5.66
C MET A 143 13.88 -2.48 -4.75
N ALA A 144 12.74 -3.18 -4.74
CA ALA A 144 12.54 -4.40 -3.95
C ALA A 144 13.52 -5.53 -4.34
N THR A 145 13.84 -5.67 -5.62
CA THR A 145 14.72 -6.76 -6.11
C THR A 145 16.21 -6.42 -6.08
N ARG A 146 16.59 -5.13 -6.17
CA ARG A 146 18.00 -4.73 -6.29
C ARG A 146 18.57 -4.06 -5.04
N GLN A 147 17.76 -3.27 -4.33
CA GLN A 147 18.25 -2.41 -3.23
C GLN A 147 17.89 -2.93 -1.85
N LEU A 148 16.77 -3.64 -1.75
CA LEU A 148 16.25 -4.19 -0.51
C LEU A 148 17.01 -5.44 0.00
N PRO A 149 17.50 -6.38 -0.84
CA PRO A 149 18.12 -7.62 -0.34
C PRO A 149 19.33 -7.42 0.57
N PRO A 150 20.27 -6.50 0.27
CA PRO A 150 21.40 -6.21 1.16
C PRO A 150 20.98 -5.65 2.53
N ARG A 151 19.74 -5.15 2.68
CA ARG A 151 19.24 -4.50 3.90
C ARG A 151 18.39 -5.44 4.76
N MET A 152 17.53 -6.23 4.13
CA MET A 152 16.48 -7.00 4.82
C MET A 152 16.56 -8.52 4.58
N GLY A 153 17.39 -8.96 3.63
CA GLY A 153 17.51 -10.35 3.21
C GLY A 153 16.38 -10.82 2.29
N ASP A 154 16.61 -11.96 1.61
CA ASP A 154 15.77 -12.44 0.50
C ASP A 154 14.32 -12.69 0.91
N ARG A 155 14.10 -13.23 2.11
CA ARG A 155 12.74 -13.55 2.57
C ARG A 155 11.85 -12.31 2.66
N TYR A 156 12.37 -11.20 3.17
CA TYR A 156 11.61 -9.96 3.24
C TYR A 156 11.38 -9.38 1.84
N CYS A 157 12.39 -9.46 0.98
CA CYS A 157 12.33 -8.95 -0.39
C CYS A 157 11.31 -9.71 -1.24
N ASN A 158 11.25 -11.02 -1.11
CA ASN A 158 10.26 -11.85 -1.81
C ASN A 158 8.84 -11.49 -1.39
N ILE A 159 8.59 -11.25 -0.09
CA ILE A 159 7.28 -10.81 0.38
C ILE A 159 6.92 -9.46 -0.25
N VAL A 160 7.84 -8.49 -0.22
CA VAL A 160 7.60 -7.16 -0.83
C VAL A 160 7.36 -7.27 -2.33
N PHE A 161 8.17 -8.06 -3.02
CA PHE A 161 8.02 -8.32 -4.45
C PHE A 161 6.65 -8.90 -4.76
N ASN A 162 6.26 -10.00 -4.10
CA ASN A 162 4.98 -10.66 -4.31
C ASN A 162 3.80 -9.73 -4.02
N CYS A 163 3.89 -8.87 -3.00
CA CYS A 163 2.87 -7.85 -2.74
C CYS A 163 2.78 -6.81 -3.85
N LEU A 164 3.91 -6.35 -4.41
CA LEU A 164 3.93 -5.35 -5.49
C LEU A 164 3.46 -5.92 -6.84
N THR A 165 3.54 -7.24 -7.02
CA THR A 165 3.13 -7.95 -8.24
C THR A 165 1.86 -8.78 -8.03
N CYS A 166 1.10 -8.58 -6.96
CA CYS A 166 -0.04 -9.43 -6.59
C CYS A 166 -1.23 -9.41 -7.57
N LEU A 167 -1.24 -8.44 -8.50
CA LEU A 167 -2.23 -8.33 -9.58
C LEU A 167 -1.62 -8.68 -10.96
N ASP A 168 -0.34 -9.10 -11.00
CA ASP A 168 0.30 -9.50 -12.25
C ASP A 168 -0.13 -10.91 -12.62
N GLN A 169 -0.46 -11.13 -13.90
CA GLN A 169 -0.90 -12.42 -14.43
C GLN A 169 0.13 -13.54 -14.22
N ASP A 170 1.41 -13.19 -14.11
CA ASP A 170 2.52 -14.14 -13.93
C ASP A 170 2.82 -14.45 -12.46
N ASN A 171 2.05 -13.91 -11.50
CA ASN A 171 2.25 -14.15 -10.07
C ASN A 171 1.43 -15.34 -9.56
N GLU A 172 2.05 -16.52 -9.57
CA GLU A 172 1.43 -17.78 -9.13
C GLU A 172 0.95 -17.75 -7.67
N ASP A 173 1.55 -16.93 -6.80
CA ASP A 173 1.19 -16.84 -5.37
C ASP A 173 -0.12 -16.07 -5.13
N PHE A 174 -0.63 -15.32 -6.13
CA PHE A 174 -1.84 -14.49 -6.03
C PHE A 174 -2.84 -14.67 -7.18
N ALA A 175 -2.58 -15.61 -8.10
CA ALA A 175 -3.38 -15.82 -9.30
C ALA A 175 -4.81 -16.34 -9.04
N ASP A 176 -5.11 -16.85 -7.84
CA ASP A 176 -6.44 -17.36 -7.52
C ASP A 176 -7.30 -16.31 -6.81
N GLU A 177 -8.03 -15.50 -7.60
CA GLU A 177 -9.02 -14.56 -7.08
C GLU A 177 -10.15 -15.25 -6.28
N SER A 178 -10.38 -16.55 -6.50
CA SER A 178 -11.43 -17.30 -5.81
C SER A 178 -11.12 -17.55 -4.33
N GLU A 179 -9.86 -17.44 -3.90
CA GLU A 179 -9.47 -17.50 -2.48
C GLU A 179 -9.84 -16.23 -1.70
N PHE A 180 -10.15 -15.11 -2.39
CA PHE A 180 -10.42 -13.81 -1.76
C PHE A 180 -11.91 -13.41 -1.78
N HIS A 181 -12.74 -14.12 -2.54
CA HIS A 181 -14.19 -13.94 -2.52
C HIS A 181 -14.82 -14.81 -1.43
N GLY A 182 -14.87 -14.29 -0.21
CA GLY A 182 -15.72 -14.86 0.83
C GLY A 182 -17.17 -14.92 0.37
N GLU A 183 -17.80 -16.09 0.51
CA GLU A 183 -19.21 -16.32 0.19
C GLU A 183 -20.08 -15.15 0.67
N SER A 184 -20.68 -14.44 -0.28
CA SER A 184 -21.62 -13.35 0.00
C SER A 184 -22.95 -13.93 0.49
N GLY A 185 -22.98 -14.29 1.77
CA GLY A 185 -24.14 -14.85 2.47
C GLY A 185 -24.66 -13.93 3.57
N ILE A 186 -24.99 -12.67 3.29
CA ILE A 186 -25.76 -11.85 4.23
C ILE A 186 -27.24 -11.91 3.83
N GLN A 187 -27.93 -12.88 4.43
CA GLN A 187 -29.38 -12.98 4.40
C GLN A 187 -29.95 -11.81 5.23
N ARG A 188 -30.63 -10.88 4.56
CA ARG A 188 -31.37 -9.78 5.20
C ARG A 188 -32.52 -10.37 6.02
N HIS A 189 -32.58 -10.03 7.30
CA HIS A 189 -33.77 -10.15 8.13
C HIS A 189 -34.36 -8.76 8.39
#